data_AF-A0A522WGZ6-F1
#
_entry.id   AF-A0A522WGZ6-F1
#
_cell.length_a   1.000
_cell.length_b   1.000
_cell.length_c   1.000
_cell.angle_alpha   90.00
_cell.angle_beta   90.00
_cell.angle_gamma   90.00
#
_symmetry.space_group_name_H-M   'P 1'
#
loop_
_entity.id
_entity.type
_entity.pdbx_description
1 polymer ?
#
loop_
_entity_poly.entity_id
_entity_poly.type
_entity_poly.pdbx_seq_one_letter_code
_entity_poly.pdbx_strand_id
1 'polypeptide(L)'
;MYRNLVSRLLRCQRGNIAIMFALSLIPIIASVGMGVDLARAYAVKSRMAAALDAAALAVGSSSGTTAQLQQIGKNFFNANFPPGSMDASPAVTIGISGDTITATATANIPTVFMQVVGINQLSVDAASTVIRQITGLELAMVLDNTGSMTANNNIAALRDAANQMVTTLFGSYTVHPTLKIGLVPYSAAVNPGPVAATLVGAGAAYDPASPAGWKGCVIERPSPNTTADTPASTAPWSRYVWPSSIDNFYDATKPATILSNPSNGNGSTGPNLGCPTAITPLTNVKADLQAAVNAMAAWSRGGTLGDIGMAWGYRVISPESPFTEAQPWGTKNLTKAVIMMTDGVNQVYKLTSNAG
;
A
#
# COMPACT_ATOMS: atom_id res chain seq x y z
N MET A 1 31.26 98.88 -9.30
CA MET A 1 30.31 97.97 -9.99
C MET A 1 30.45 96.49 -9.57
N TYR A 2 31.64 95.97 -9.26
CA TYR A 2 31.86 94.56 -8.89
C TYR A 2 31.37 94.11 -7.48
N ARG A 3 31.37 94.98 -6.46
CA ARG A 3 30.92 94.62 -5.08
C ARG A 3 29.43 94.24 -5.00
N ASN A 4 28.59 94.80 -5.87
CA ASN A 4 27.15 94.51 -5.90
C ASN A 4 26.79 93.24 -6.68
N LEU A 5 27.69 92.71 -7.50
CA LEU A 5 27.51 91.45 -8.23
C LEU A 5 27.81 90.24 -7.34
N VAL A 6 28.85 90.32 -6.52
CA VAL A 6 29.27 89.25 -5.62
C VAL A 6 28.27 89.06 -4.47
N SER A 7 27.73 90.13 -3.89
CA SER A 7 26.68 90.03 -2.86
C SER A 7 25.36 89.47 -3.39
N ARG A 8 25.08 89.68 -4.69
CA ARG A 8 23.89 89.18 -5.39
C ARG A 8 24.03 87.70 -5.80
N LEU A 9 25.25 87.24 -6.10
CA LEU A 9 25.59 85.81 -6.27
C LEU A 9 25.54 85.04 -4.94
N LEU A 10 26.07 85.61 -3.86
CA LEU A 10 26.05 85.00 -2.52
C LEU A 10 24.64 84.92 -1.91
N ARG A 11 23.71 85.80 -2.32
CA ARG A 11 22.28 85.74 -1.92
C ARG A 11 21.39 84.92 -2.88
N CYS A 12 21.95 84.31 -3.92
CA CYS A 12 21.18 83.59 -4.92
C CYS A 12 20.76 82.19 -4.42
N GLN A 13 19.63 82.10 -3.71
CA GLN A 13 19.05 80.84 -3.21
C GLN A 13 18.44 79.95 -4.30
N ARG A 14 18.39 80.42 -5.56
CA ARG A 14 17.75 79.72 -6.69
C ARG A 14 18.45 78.41 -7.10
N GLY A 15 19.67 78.14 -6.64
CA GLY A 15 20.41 76.89 -6.89
C GLY A 15 20.43 75.88 -5.73
N ASN A 16 20.10 76.30 -4.51
CA ASN A 16 20.20 75.42 -3.33
C ASN A 16 19.16 74.29 -3.35
N ILE A 17 17.99 74.55 -3.96
CA ILE A 17 16.94 73.54 -4.17
C ILE A 17 17.45 72.41 -5.07
N ALA A 18 18.21 72.71 -6.12
CA ALA A 18 18.77 71.69 -7.02
C ALA A 18 19.80 70.80 -6.31
N ILE A 19 20.62 71.37 -5.43
CA ILE A 19 21.63 70.63 -4.64
C ILE A 19 20.95 69.73 -3.61
N MET A 20 19.98 70.26 -2.84
CA MET A 20 19.22 69.46 -1.86
C MET A 20 18.39 68.37 -2.54
N PHE A 21 17.79 68.67 -3.69
CA PHE A 21 17.06 67.69 -4.50
C PHE A 21 17.99 66.57 -4.99
N ALA A 22 19.16 66.91 -5.56
CA ALA A 22 20.14 65.94 -6.03
C ALA A 22 20.64 65.02 -4.89
N LEU A 23 20.91 65.60 -3.70
CA LEU A 23 21.32 64.82 -2.53
C LEU A 23 20.19 63.93 -1.99
N SER A 24 18.93 64.39 -2.02
CA SER A 24 17.76 63.61 -1.61
C SER A 24 17.38 62.50 -2.60
N LEU A 25 17.76 62.64 -3.87
CA LEU A 25 17.48 61.65 -4.90
C LEU A 25 18.24 60.33 -4.65
N ILE A 26 19.45 60.41 -4.10
CA ILE A 26 20.31 59.26 -3.79
C ILE A 26 19.63 58.28 -2.82
N PRO A 27 19.17 58.69 -1.62
CA PRO A 27 18.50 57.77 -0.69
C PRO A 27 17.14 57.28 -1.23
N ILE A 28 16.42 58.07 -2.02
CA ILE A 28 15.15 57.64 -2.64
C ILE A 28 15.42 56.52 -3.65
N ILE A 29 16.36 56.71 -4.59
CA ILE A 29 16.72 55.69 -5.58
C ILE A 29 17.29 54.45 -4.89
N ALA A 30 18.13 54.61 -3.86
CA ALA A 30 18.65 53.50 -3.08
C ALA A 30 17.53 52.70 -2.41
N SER A 31 16.52 53.37 -1.83
CA SER A 31 15.38 52.70 -1.19
C SER A 31 14.50 51.92 -2.16
N VAL A 32 14.18 52.52 -3.32
CA VAL A 32 13.43 51.85 -4.40
C VAL A 32 14.23 50.68 -4.95
N GLY A 33 15.52 50.89 -5.17
CA GLY A 33 16.44 49.87 -5.68
C GLY A 33 16.59 48.67 -4.76
N MET A 34 16.72 48.90 -3.45
CA MET A 34 16.67 47.82 -2.44
C MET A 34 15.37 47.03 -2.51
N GLY A 35 14.23 47.72 -2.66
CA GLY A 35 12.93 47.07 -2.82
C GLY A 35 12.87 46.16 -4.05
N VAL A 36 13.41 46.59 -5.18
CA VAL A 36 13.46 45.80 -6.42
C VAL A 36 14.38 44.58 -6.28
N ASP A 37 15.58 44.75 -5.73
CA ASP A 37 16.52 43.65 -5.53
C ASP A 37 15.96 42.61 -4.54
N LEU A 38 15.31 43.05 -3.45
CA LEU A 38 14.62 42.15 -2.53
C LEU A 38 13.44 41.43 -3.20
N ALA A 39 12.64 42.12 -4.00
CA ALA A 39 11.54 41.50 -4.73
C ALA A 39 12.03 40.40 -5.69
N ARG A 40 13.14 40.66 -6.42
CA ARG A 40 13.79 39.64 -7.25
C ARG A 40 14.28 38.46 -6.42
N ALA A 41 14.91 38.71 -5.28
CA ALA A 41 15.39 37.66 -4.40
C ALA A 41 14.27 36.79 -3.82
N TYR A 42 13.16 37.41 -3.42
CA TYR A 42 11.97 36.68 -2.97
C TYR A 42 11.33 35.85 -4.08
N ALA A 43 11.31 36.35 -5.32
CA ALA A 43 10.81 35.59 -6.47
C ALA A 43 11.67 34.33 -6.73
N VAL A 44 13.00 34.46 -6.67
CA VAL A 44 13.92 33.32 -6.77
C VAL A 44 13.71 32.35 -5.61
N LYS A 45 13.61 32.84 -4.36
CA LYS A 45 13.34 32.01 -3.18
C LYS A 45 12.06 31.20 -3.34
N SER A 46 10.98 31.83 -3.77
CA SER A 46 9.68 31.19 -3.92
C SER A 46 9.70 30.09 -4.98
N ARG A 47 10.35 30.34 -6.13
CA ARG A 47 10.43 29.33 -7.19
C ARG A 47 11.38 28.20 -6.83
N MET A 48 12.48 28.51 -6.15
CA MET A 48 13.42 27.51 -5.65
C MET A 48 12.77 26.60 -4.61
N ALA A 49 11.95 27.16 -3.71
CA ALA A 49 11.16 26.37 -2.75
C ALA A 49 10.19 25.42 -3.48
N ALA A 50 9.45 25.91 -4.48
CA ALA A 50 8.56 25.06 -5.27
C ALA A 50 9.31 23.93 -6.03
N ALA A 51 10.50 24.23 -6.57
CA ALA A 51 11.35 23.23 -7.22
C ALA A 51 11.90 22.19 -6.23
N LEU A 52 12.24 22.61 -5.00
CA LEU A 52 12.64 21.71 -3.92
C LEU A 52 11.50 20.81 -3.47
N ASP A 53 10.28 21.31 -3.37
CA ASP A 53 9.11 20.50 -3.01
C ASP A 53 8.85 19.41 -4.04
N ALA A 54 8.91 19.76 -5.33
CA ALA A 54 8.79 18.79 -6.42
C ALA A 54 9.92 17.74 -6.38
N ALA A 55 11.16 18.17 -6.12
CA ALA A 55 12.30 17.26 -5.98
C ALA A 55 12.16 16.33 -4.77
N ALA A 56 11.80 16.85 -3.60
CA ALA A 56 11.63 16.08 -2.38
C ALA A 56 10.48 15.07 -2.50
N LEU A 57 9.37 15.46 -3.13
CA LEU A 57 8.24 14.57 -3.40
C LEU A 57 8.61 13.46 -4.39
N ALA A 58 9.32 13.77 -5.48
CA ALA A 58 9.78 12.78 -6.45
C ALA A 58 10.75 11.77 -5.83
N VAL A 59 11.64 12.25 -4.95
CA VAL A 59 12.50 11.37 -4.16
C VAL A 59 11.68 10.56 -3.17
N GLY A 60 10.63 11.11 -2.58
CA GLY A 60 9.71 10.42 -1.67
C GLY A 60 8.95 9.26 -2.30
N SER A 61 8.53 9.41 -3.56
CA SER A 61 7.74 8.41 -4.28
C SER A 61 8.57 7.36 -5.04
N SER A 62 9.86 7.60 -5.24
CA SER A 62 10.74 6.69 -6.01
C SER A 62 11.25 5.52 -5.17
N SER A 63 11.96 4.56 -5.77
CA SER A 63 12.67 3.51 -5.03
C SER A 63 14.03 3.25 -5.69
N GLY A 64 15.07 3.01 -4.91
CA GLY A 64 16.42 2.77 -5.43
C GLY A 64 17.50 3.00 -4.38
N THR A 65 18.76 2.97 -4.81
CA THR A 65 19.90 3.31 -3.95
C THR A 65 19.91 4.80 -3.61
N THR A 66 20.59 5.18 -2.52
CA THR A 66 20.75 6.59 -2.13
C THR A 66 21.29 7.45 -3.27
N ALA A 67 22.26 6.95 -4.04
CA ALA A 67 22.82 7.66 -5.18
C ALA A 67 21.80 7.88 -6.30
N GLN A 68 20.98 6.87 -6.61
CA GLN A 68 19.90 7.00 -7.61
C GLN A 68 18.84 8.01 -7.17
N LEU A 69 18.42 7.96 -5.90
CA LEU A 69 17.45 8.88 -5.33
C LEU A 69 17.97 10.32 -5.32
N GLN A 70 19.23 10.55 -4.96
CA GLN A 70 19.86 11.87 -5.05
C GLN A 70 19.89 12.39 -6.48
N GLN A 71 20.18 11.53 -7.46
CA GLN A 71 20.18 11.93 -8.86
C GLN A 71 18.77 12.26 -9.37
N ILE A 72 17.76 11.47 -8.99
CA ILE A 72 16.35 11.75 -9.29
C ILE A 72 15.96 13.13 -8.73
N GLY A 73 16.27 13.40 -7.46
CA GLY A 73 15.97 14.70 -6.85
C GLY A 73 16.63 15.87 -7.57
N LYS A 74 17.90 15.73 -7.96
CA LYS A 74 18.61 16.75 -8.75
C LYS A 74 17.97 16.97 -10.13
N ASN A 75 17.58 15.90 -10.81
CA ASN A 75 16.93 15.99 -12.11
C ASN A 75 15.56 16.68 -12.01
N PHE A 76 14.75 16.33 -11.01
CA PHE A 76 13.46 16.97 -10.77
C PHE A 76 13.60 18.44 -10.37
N PHE A 77 14.60 18.77 -9.54
CA PHE A 77 14.88 20.16 -9.22
C PHE A 77 15.26 20.94 -10.49
N ASN A 78 16.23 20.45 -11.27
CA ASN A 78 16.72 21.15 -12.48
C ASN A 78 15.64 21.28 -13.56
N ALA A 79 14.67 20.36 -13.61
CA ALA A 79 13.51 20.48 -14.49
C ALA A 79 12.58 21.63 -14.09
N ASN A 80 12.43 21.90 -12.78
CA ASN A 80 11.58 22.97 -12.25
C ASN A 80 12.32 24.32 -12.10
N PHE A 81 13.64 24.27 -11.94
CA PHE A 81 14.55 25.43 -11.88
C PHE A 81 15.78 25.17 -12.75
N PRO A 82 15.71 25.45 -14.07
CA PRO A 82 16.85 25.30 -14.95
C PRO A 82 18.03 26.19 -14.51
N PRO A 83 19.29 25.71 -14.65
CA PRO A 83 20.47 26.53 -14.34
C PRO A 83 20.47 27.85 -15.12
N GLY A 84 20.78 28.96 -14.43
CA GLY A 84 20.76 30.31 -15.02
C GLY A 84 19.37 30.94 -15.11
N SER A 85 18.31 30.26 -14.68
CA SER A 85 17.01 30.90 -14.57
C SER A 85 17.03 32.00 -13.49
N MET A 86 16.48 33.17 -13.82
CA MET A 86 16.49 34.35 -12.96
C MET A 86 17.89 34.76 -12.45
N ASP A 87 18.93 34.55 -13.28
CA ASP A 87 20.32 34.84 -12.97
C ASP A 87 20.87 34.11 -11.74
N ALA A 88 20.27 32.96 -11.39
CA ALA A 88 20.63 32.14 -10.25
C ALA A 88 21.05 30.73 -10.68
N SER A 89 22.09 30.21 -10.02
CA SER A 89 22.57 28.83 -10.18
C SER A 89 22.61 28.16 -8.81
N PRO A 90 21.46 27.68 -8.31
CA PRO A 90 21.36 27.07 -7.00
C PRO A 90 22.17 25.77 -6.89
N ALA A 91 22.88 25.61 -5.78
CA ALA A 91 23.49 24.34 -5.40
C ALA A 91 22.49 23.50 -4.60
N VAL A 92 22.11 22.32 -5.11
CA VAL A 92 21.09 21.44 -4.50
C VAL A 92 21.73 20.27 -3.78
N THR A 93 21.29 20.03 -2.55
CA THR A 93 21.66 18.86 -1.75
C THR A 93 20.42 18.09 -1.32
N ILE A 94 20.41 16.78 -1.57
CA ILE A 94 19.36 15.85 -1.14
C ILE A 94 19.96 14.94 -0.06
N GLY A 95 19.56 15.18 1.20
CA GLY A 95 19.87 14.32 2.33
C GLY A 95 18.77 13.29 2.55
N ILE A 96 19.16 12.03 2.77
CA ILE A 96 18.24 10.93 3.07
C ILE A 96 18.69 10.31 4.39
N SER A 97 17.83 10.35 5.41
CA SER A 97 18.08 9.79 6.73
C SER A 97 16.86 8.97 7.17
N GLY A 98 16.97 7.64 7.06
CA GLY A 98 15.82 6.75 7.25
C GLY A 98 14.67 7.12 6.29
N ASP A 99 13.50 7.38 6.86
CA ASP A 99 12.31 7.81 6.12
C ASP A 99 12.25 9.32 5.86
N THR A 100 13.20 10.10 6.40
CA THR A 100 13.20 11.56 6.24
C THR A 100 14.10 11.97 5.08
N ILE A 101 13.51 12.67 4.11
CA ILE A 101 14.20 13.27 2.96
C ILE A 101 14.24 14.78 3.20
N THR A 102 15.43 15.36 3.17
CA THR A 102 15.63 16.81 3.29
C THR A 102 16.32 17.32 2.03
N ALA A 103 15.63 18.18 1.28
CA ALA A 103 16.14 18.84 0.11
C ALA A 103 16.46 20.29 0.45
N THR A 104 17.69 20.74 0.16
CA THR A 104 18.15 22.11 0.39
C THR A 104 18.73 22.69 -0.88
N ALA A 105 18.50 23.99 -1.11
CA ALA A 105 19.13 24.72 -2.19
C ALA A 105 19.55 26.12 -1.73
N THR A 106 20.74 26.52 -2.18
CA THR A 106 21.31 27.85 -1.91
C THR A 106 21.73 28.48 -3.24
N ALA A 107 21.34 29.73 -3.46
CA ALA A 107 21.71 30.51 -4.64
C ALA A 107 22.19 31.91 -4.27
N ASN A 108 23.19 32.41 -5.00
CA ASN A 108 23.64 33.80 -4.91
C ASN A 108 23.09 34.58 -6.10
N ILE A 109 22.38 35.67 -5.82
CA ILE A 109 21.72 36.51 -6.82
C ILE A 109 22.46 37.84 -6.93
N PRO A 110 22.89 38.25 -8.13
CA PRO A 110 23.52 39.54 -8.32
C PRO A 110 22.51 40.68 -8.11
N THR A 111 22.88 41.65 -7.28
CA THR A 111 22.05 42.83 -6.97
C THR A 111 22.33 43.97 -7.94
N VAL A 112 21.29 44.67 -8.41
CA VAL A 112 21.43 45.72 -9.42
C VAL A 112 21.53 47.12 -8.81
N PHE A 113 20.85 47.37 -7.69
CA PHE A 113 20.86 48.66 -7.03
C PHE A 113 21.62 48.64 -5.72
N MET A 114 21.58 47.51 -4.98
CA MET A 114 22.36 47.37 -3.74
C MET A 114 23.88 47.40 -3.98
N GLN A 115 24.34 47.17 -5.22
CA GLN A 115 25.76 47.35 -5.58
C GLN A 115 26.25 48.78 -5.37
N VAL A 116 25.36 49.80 -5.45
CA VAL A 116 25.70 51.21 -5.21
C VAL A 116 26.13 51.46 -3.76
N VAL A 117 25.63 50.64 -2.82
CA VAL A 117 25.98 50.69 -1.39
C VAL A 117 26.97 49.58 -0.98
N GLY A 118 27.58 48.89 -1.95
CA GLY A 118 28.64 47.91 -1.73
C GLY A 118 28.19 46.46 -1.50
N ILE A 119 26.88 46.17 -1.60
CA ILE A 119 26.36 44.80 -1.53
C ILE A 119 26.19 44.32 -2.97
N ASN A 120 27.05 43.40 -3.43
CA ASN A 120 27.06 42.96 -4.83
C ASN A 120 26.21 41.71 -5.10
N GLN A 121 25.89 40.96 -4.04
CA GLN A 121 25.19 39.68 -4.13
C GLN A 121 24.30 39.49 -2.89
N LEU A 122 23.15 38.85 -3.08
CA LEU A 122 22.29 38.41 -2.00
C LEU A 122 22.17 36.89 -2.04
N SER A 123 22.45 36.22 -0.92
CA SER A 123 22.29 34.78 -0.80
C SER A 123 20.85 34.44 -0.40
N VAL A 124 20.28 33.43 -1.04
CA VAL A 124 18.93 32.95 -0.81
C VAL A 124 18.99 31.45 -0.55
N ASP A 125 18.37 31.04 0.55
CA ASP A 125 18.25 29.64 0.95
C ASP A 125 16.78 29.20 0.96
N ALA A 126 16.56 27.95 0.55
CA ALA A 126 15.29 27.25 0.69
C ALA A 126 15.54 25.79 1.11
N ALA A 127 14.60 25.26 1.88
CA ALA A 127 14.64 23.88 2.36
C ALA A 127 13.23 23.28 2.29
N SER A 128 13.14 22.00 1.96
CA SER A 128 11.93 21.19 1.96
C SER A 128 12.22 19.84 2.60
N THR A 129 11.34 19.37 3.48
CA THR A 129 11.46 18.08 4.15
C THR A 129 10.21 17.24 3.91
N VAL A 130 10.42 16.03 3.42
CA VAL A 130 9.37 15.03 3.17
C VAL A 130 9.67 13.79 3.99
N ILE A 131 8.65 13.25 4.67
CA ILE A 131 8.75 11.98 5.38
C ILE A 131 8.07 10.90 4.53
N ARG A 132 8.80 9.86 4.17
CA ARG A 132 8.25 8.66 3.52
C ARG A 132 7.38 7.92 4.52
N GLN A 133 6.09 7.85 4.22
CA GLN A 133 5.17 7.01 4.98
C GLN A 133 5.16 5.62 4.33
N ILE A 134 6.12 4.75 4.72
CA ILE A 134 6.07 3.33 4.35
C ILE A 134 4.84 2.75 5.05
N THR A 135 3.78 2.52 4.27
CA THR A 135 2.52 1.97 4.79
C THR A 135 2.63 0.46 4.71
N GLY A 136 2.50 -0.23 5.85
CA GLY A 136 2.42 -1.68 5.86
C GLY A 136 1.13 -2.17 5.21
N LEU A 137 1.12 -3.43 4.78
CA LEU A 137 -0.03 -4.07 4.18
C LEU A 137 -0.30 -5.44 4.83
N GLU A 138 -1.52 -5.65 5.29
CA GLU A 138 -2.05 -6.97 5.64
C GLU A 138 -3.14 -7.33 4.65
N LEU A 139 -2.88 -8.36 3.84
CA LEU A 139 -3.73 -8.76 2.73
C LEU A 139 -4.29 -10.17 2.94
N ALA A 140 -5.61 -10.32 2.92
CA ALA A 140 -6.22 -11.64 2.71
C ALA A 140 -6.55 -11.85 1.23
N MET A 141 -6.01 -12.92 0.66
CA MET A 141 -6.34 -13.38 -0.69
C MET A 141 -7.36 -14.51 -0.59
N VAL A 142 -8.60 -14.21 -0.94
CA VAL A 142 -9.72 -15.16 -1.02
C VAL A 142 -9.70 -15.82 -2.39
N LEU A 143 -9.47 -17.12 -2.42
CA LEU A 143 -9.10 -17.87 -3.62
C LEU A 143 -10.13 -18.96 -3.92
N ASP A 144 -10.73 -18.88 -5.09
CA ASP A 144 -11.74 -19.84 -5.53
C ASP A 144 -11.11 -21.19 -5.87
N ASN A 145 -11.47 -22.22 -5.10
CA ASN A 145 -11.04 -23.60 -5.31
C ASN A 145 -12.22 -24.49 -5.75
N THR A 146 -13.27 -23.92 -6.32
CA THR A 146 -14.51 -24.66 -6.62
C THR A 146 -14.39 -25.51 -7.88
N GLY A 147 -15.41 -26.34 -8.12
CA GLY A 147 -15.41 -27.27 -9.24
C GLY A 147 -15.32 -26.59 -10.61
N SER A 148 -15.85 -25.38 -10.79
CA SER A 148 -15.74 -24.65 -12.06
C SER A 148 -14.30 -24.31 -12.42
N MET A 149 -13.42 -24.17 -11.42
CA MET A 149 -12.00 -23.92 -11.59
C MET A 149 -11.24 -25.09 -12.25
N THR A 150 -11.86 -26.27 -12.38
CA THR A 150 -11.32 -27.40 -13.18
C THR A 150 -11.41 -27.14 -14.68
N ALA A 151 -12.32 -26.27 -15.14
CA ALA A 151 -12.49 -25.95 -16.54
C ALA A 151 -11.39 -24.99 -17.02
N ASN A 152 -11.05 -25.06 -18.31
CA ASN A 152 -10.18 -24.10 -19.02
C ASN A 152 -8.84 -23.78 -18.33
N ASN A 153 -8.32 -24.72 -17.51
CA ASN A 153 -7.10 -24.51 -16.73
C ASN A 153 -7.20 -23.32 -15.73
N ASN A 154 -8.42 -22.94 -15.31
CA ASN A 154 -8.70 -21.79 -14.45
C ASN A 154 -7.94 -21.86 -13.12
N ILE A 155 -7.84 -23.05 -12.49
CA ILE A 155 -7.08 -23.21 -11.25
C ILE A 155 -5.57 -22.96 -11.45
N ALA A 156 -5.01 -23.25 -12.62
CA ALA A 156 -3.62 -22.88 -12.91
C ALA A 156 -3.49 -21.37 -13.11
N ALA A 157 -4.40 -20.75 -13.87
CA ALA A 157 -4.41 -19.30 -14.05
C ALA A 157 -4.57 -18.54 -12.71
N LEU A 158 -5.39 -19.04 -11.79
CA LEU A 158 -5.52 -18.49 -10.44
C LEU A 158 -4.21 -18.62 -9.64
N ARG A 159 -3.53 -19.77 -9.72
CA ARG A 159 -2.22 -19.96 -9.07
C ARG A 159 -1.16 -19.03 -9.65
N ASP A 160 -1.13 -18.85 -10.97
CA ASP A 160 -0.20 -17.93 -11.64
C ASP A 160 -0.45 -16.48 -11.23
N ALA A 161 -1.72 -16.05 -11.23
CA ALA A 161 -2.11 -14.70 -10.80
C ALA A 161 -1.79 -14.45 -9.32
N ALA A 162 -2.07 -15.41 -8.45
CA ALA A 162 -1.76 -15.31 -7.03
C ALA A 162 -0.24 -15.27 -6.79
N ASN A 163 0.54 -16.12 -7.45
CA ASN A 163 2.01 -16.10 -7.38
C ASN A 163 2.60 -14.80 -7.93
N GLN A 164 2.03 -14.24 -9.00
CA GLN A 164 2.44 -12.94 -9.53
C GLN A 164 2.17 -11.84 -8.52
N MET A 165 0.98 -11.81 -7.90
CA MET A 165 0.65 -10.84 -6.86
C MET A 165 1.60 -10.93 -5.66
N VAL A 166 1.84 -12.14 -5.14
CA VAL A 166 2.80 -12.39 -4.05
C VAL A 166 4.19 -11.91 -4.47
N THR A 167 4.64 -12.24 -5.69
CA THR A 167 5.96 -11.83 -6.20
C THR A 167 6.10 -10.33 -6.34
N THR A 168 5.08 -9.64 -6.87
CA THR A 168 5.07 -8.19 -7.03
C THR A 168 5.06 -7.47 -5.69
N LEU A 169 4.22 -7.91 -4.75
CA LEU A 169 4.13 -7.26 -3.43
C LEU A 169 5.38 -7.48 -2.57
N PHE A 170 5.99 -8.67 -2.64
CA PHE A 170 7.23 -8.94 -1.91
C PHE A 170 8.47 -8.32 -2.57
N GLY A 171 8.44 -8.06 -3.89
CA GLY A 171 9.62 -7.64 -4.64
C GLY A 171 10.80 -8.60 -4.43
N SER A 172 11.96 -8.06 -4.03
CA SER A 172 13.18 -8.83 -3.74
C SER A 172 13.22 -9.46 -2.34
N TYR A 173 12.26 -9.18 -1.47
CA TYR A 173 12.24 -9.74 -0.12
C TYR A 173 11.78 -11.20 -0.13
N THR A 174 12.46 -12.04 0.64
CA THR A 174 12.02 -13.41 0.97
C THR A 174 11.17 -13.43 2.25
N VAL A 175 11.50 -12.55 3.19
CA VAL A 175 10.70 -12.20 4.36
C VAL A 175 10.48 -10.69 4.35
N HIS A 176 9.23 -10.23 4.29
CA HIS A 176 8.93 -8.81 4.13
C HIS A 176 8.76 -8.11 5.50
N PRO A 177 9.34 -6.91 5.71
CA PRO A 177 9.28 -6.23 7.00
C PRO A 177 7.89 -5.66 7.34
N THR A 178 7.13 -5.24 6.32
CA THR A 178 5.86 -4.49 6.49
C THR A 178 4.69 -5.08 5.71
N LEU A 179 4.81 -6.31 5.20
CA LEU A 179 3.76 -6.99 4.42
C LEU A 179 3.49 -8.34 5.05
N LYS A 180 2.21 -8.63 5.30
CA LYS A 180 1.74 -9.99 5.58
C LYS A 180 0.62 -10.33 4.61
N ILE A 181 0.61 -11.57 4.14
CA ILE A 181 -0.44 -12.10 3.28
C ILE A 181 -1.01 -13.36 3.94
N GLY A 182 -2.31 -13.50 3.93
CA GLY A 182 -3.03 -14.71 4.30
C GLY A 182 -3.80 -15.24 3.10
N LEU A 183 -3.95 -16.54 3.00
CA LEU A 183 -4.62 -17.20 1.87
C LEU A 183 -5.87 -17.89 2.38
N VAL A 184 -7.00 -17.64 1.74
CA VAL A 184 -8.31 -18.19 2.10
C VAL A 184 -8.88 -18.95 0.91
N PRO A 185 -8.51 -20.22 0.72
CA PRO A 185 -9.16 -21.09 -0.25
C PRO A 185 -10.61 -21.35 0.17
N TYR A 186 -11.56 -21.22 -0.75
CA TYR A 186 -12.97 -21.47 -0.46
C TYR A 186 -13.65 -22.34 -1.52
N SER A 187 -14.72 -23.00 -1.09
CA SER A 187 -15.68 -23.69 -1.95
C SER A 187 -17.11 -23.45 -1.44
N ALA A 188 -17.86 -24.50 -1.10
CA ALA A 188 -19.02 -24.41 -0.22
C ALA A 188 -18.66 -24.43 1.27
N ALA A 189 -17.40 -24.70 1.58
CA ALA A 189 -16.83 -24.66 2.92
C ALA A 189 -15.47 -23.96 2.87
N VAL A 190 -14.92 -23.67 4.04
CA VAL A 190 -13.51 -23.30 4.19
C VAL A 190 -12.83 -24.26 5.15
N ASN A 191 -11.51 -24.35 5.06
CA ASN A 191 -10.71 -25.18 5.94
C ASN A 191 -9.81 -24.30 6.82
N PRO A 192 -10.18 -24.02 8.08
CA PRO A 192 -9.32 -23.26 8.99
C PRO A 192 -8.01 -23.99 9.36
N GLY A 193 -7.83 -25.24 8.93
CA GLY A 193 -6.67 -26.05 9.29
C GLY A 193 -6.78 -26.57 10.73
N PRO A 194 -5.65 -26.74 11.44
CA PRO A 194 -5.64 -27.33 12.78
C PRO A 194 -6.49 -26.57 13.82
N VAL A 195 -6.70 -25.26 13.65
CA VAL A 195 -7.54 -24.47 14.55
C VAL A 195 -9.03 -24.81 14.44
N ALA A 196 -9.46 -25.57 13.42
CA ALA A 196 -10.85 -25.97 13.27
C ALA A 196 -11.41 -26.71 14.51
N ALA A 197 -10.58 -27.47 15.22
CA ALA A 197 -10.97 -28.20 16.42
C ALA A 197 -11.45 -27.27 17.56
N THR A 198 -11.00 -26.02 17.61
CA THR A 198 -11.38 -25.04 18.64
C THR A 198 -12.62 -24.22 18.24
N LEU A 199 -13.07 -24.35 16.99
CA LEU A 199 -14.14 -23.54 16.42
C LEU A 199 -15.51 -24.21 16.43
N VAL A 200 -15.53 -25.53 16.56
CA VAL A 200 -16.74 -26.35 16.51
C VAL A 200 -17.16 -26.82 17.91
N GLY A 201 -18.42 -27.23 18.05
CA GLY A 201 -18.92 -27.81 19.30
C GLY A 201 -18.22 -29.13 19.68
N ALA A 202 -18.31 -29.50 20.96
CA ALA A 202 -17.70 -30.71 21.51
C ALA A 202 -18.10 -32.00 20.74
N GLY A 203 -17.14 -32.93 20.55
CA GLY A 203 -17.37 -34.23 19.91
C GLY A 203 -17.02 -34.33 18.42
N ALA A 204 -16.55 -33.26 17.79
CA ALA A 204 -16.02 -33.26 16.43
C ALA A 204 -14.48 -33.31 16.46
N ALA A 205 -13.90 -34.51 16.58
CA ALA A 205 -12.45 -34.66 16.56
C ALA A 205 -11.91 -34.30 15.16
N TYR A 206 -10.99 -33.33 15.12
CA TYR A 206 -10.17 -33.05 13.95
C TYR A 206 -9.23 -34.25 13.74
N ASP A 207 -9.43 -34.97 12.65
CA ASP A 207 -8.67 -36.18 12.32
C ASP A 207 -8.37 -36.20 10.82
N PRO A 208 -7.40 -35.39 10.36
CA PRO A 208 -7.05 -35.33 8.95
C PRO A 208 -6.29 -36.58 8.46
N ALA A 209 -5.81 -37.43 9.38
CA ALA A 209 -5.06 -38.64 9.07
C ALA A 209 -5.99 -39.81 8.71
N SER A 210 -7.16 -39.90 9.34
CA SER A 210 -8.17 -40.89 8.98
C SER A 210 -8.86 -40.54 7.66
N PRO A 211 -9.01 -41.50 6.72
CA PRO A 211 -9.77 -41.28 5.48
C PRO A 211 -11.22 -40.83 5.74
N ALA A 212 -11.86 -41.38 6.77
CA ALA A 212 -13.21 -41.00 7.19
C ALA A 212 -13.24 -39.87 8.24
N GLY A 213 -12.08 -39.46 8.75
CA GLY A 213 -11.95 -38.41 9.75
C GLY A 213 -12.29 -37.04 9.18
N TRP A 214 -12.75 -36.13 10.05
CA TRP A 214 -13.06 -34.77 9.63
C TRP A 214 -11.77 -33.96 9.46
N LYS A 215 -11.58 -33.40 8.26
CA LYS A 215 -10.37 -32.68 7.84
C LYS A 215 -10.35 -31.21 8.24
N GLY A 216 -11.29 -30.77 9.07
CA GLY A 216 -11.34 -29.41 9.62
C GLY A 216 -12.23 -28.42 8.87
N CYS A 217 -12.88 -28.82 7.77
CA CYS A 217 -13.74 -27.89 7.05
C CYS A 217 -14.97 -27.47 7.85
N VAL A 218 -15.33 -26.19 7.76
CA VAL A 218 -16.52 -25.62 8.40
C VAL A 218 -17.38 -24.89 7.38
N ILE A 219 -18.68 -24.81 7.66
CA ILE A 219 -19.62 -23.95 6.93
C ILE A 219 -19.93 -22.70 7.75
N GLU A 220 -20.44 -21.67 7.08
CA GLU A 220 -20.76 -20.41 7.75
C GLU A 220 -21.81 -20.56 8.85
N ARG A 221 -21.68 -19.68 9.82
CA ARG A 221 -22.66 -19.55 10.90
C ARG A 221 -23.92 -18.88 10.39
N PRO A 222 -25.10 -19.21 10.95
CA PRO A 222 -26.32 -18.48 10.62
C PRO A 222 -26.22 -17.01 11.07
N SER A 223 -26.99 -16.16 10.40
CA SER A 223 -27.17 -14.76 10.77
C SER A 223 -27.62 -14.64 12.24
N PRO A 224 -27.08 -13.69 13.04
CA PRO A 224 -26.20 -12.58 12.64
C PRO A 224 -24.68 -12.90 12.66
N ASN A 225 -24.29 -14.14 12.99
CA ASN A 225 -22.89 -14.49 13.24
C ASN A 225 -22.06 -14.77 11.98
N THR A 226 -22.68 -14.67 10.80
CA THR A 226 -22.03 -14.90 9.50
C THR A 226 -20.89 -13.91 9.25
N THR A 227 -21.07 -12.62 9.57
CA THR A 227 -20.06 -11.56 9.38
C THR A 227 -19.53 -10.98 10.68
N ALA A 228 -20.20 -11.20 11.80
CA ALA A 228 -19.73 -10.74 13.09
C ALA A 228 -18.47 -11.51 13.53
N ASP A 229 -17.58 -10.81 14.23
CA ASP A 229 -16.38 -11.39 14.86
C ASP A 229 -16.69 -11.99 16.24
N THR A 230 -17.84 -12.67 16.32
CA THR A 230 -18.30 -13.31 17.55
C THR A 230 -17.39 -14.50 17.85
N PRO A 231 -16.86 -14.64 19.08
CA PRO A 231 -16.00 -15.77 19.45
C PRO A 231 -16.69 -17.12 19.27
N ALA A 232 -15.91 -18.16 18.91
CA ALA A 232 -16.41 -19.53 18.75
C ALA A 232 -17.09 -20.07 20.02
N SER A 233 -16.64 -19.63 21.20
CA SER A 233 -17.22 -19.99 22.50
C SER A 233 -18.67 -19.51 22.67
N THR A 234 -19.06 -18.45 21.94
CA THR A 234 -20.42 -17.90 21.97
C THR A 234 -21.27 -18.42 20.81
N ALA A 235 -20.68 -18.49 19.62
CA ALA A 235 -21.34 -18.98 18.42
C ALA A 235 -20.38 -19.89 17.64
N PRO A 236 -20.40 -21.22 17.88
CA PRO A 236 -19.51 -22.14 17.21
C PRO A 236 -19.86 -22.29 15.73
N TRP A 237 -18.87 -22.62 14.92
CA TRP A 237 -19.10 -23.03 13.54
C TRP A 237 -19.66 -24.45 13.48
N SER A 238 -20.40 -24.73 12.41
CA SER A 238 -20.83 -26.08 12.11
C SER A 238 -19.74 -26.79 11.31
N ARG A 239 -19.42 -28.03 11.70
CA ARG A 239 -18.53 -28.86 10.90
C ARG A 239 -19.15 -29.08 9.52
N TYR A 240 -18.33 -29.03 8.48
CA TYR A 240 -18.70 -29.50 7.17
C TYR A 240 -18.45 -31.01 7.09
N VAL A 241 -19.52 -31.78 6.90
CA VAL A 241 -19.47 -33.21 6.59
C VAL A 241 -20.50 -33.50 5.51
N TRP A 242 -20.08 -34.15 4.42
CA TRP A 242 -20.98 -34.65 3.38
C TRP A 242 -21.37 -36.09 3.70
N PRO A 243 -22.61 -36.36 4.17
CA PRO A 243 -23.00 -37.70 4.56
C PRO A 243 -23.06 -38.65 3.35
N SER A 244 -22.90 -39.95 3.61
CA SER A 244 -23.14 -40.95 2.58
C SER A 244 -24.61 -40.93 2.18
N SER A 245 -24.90 -40.54 0.93
CA SER A 245 -26.27 -40.32 0.44
C SER A 245 -26.30 -40.40 -1.10
N ILE A 246 -27.45 -40.02 -1.71
CA ILE A 246 -27.80 -40.24 -3.14
C ILE A 246 -26.70 -39.84 -4.13
N ASP A 247 -25.81 -38.91 -3.79
CA ASP A 247 -24.73 -38.50 -4.66
C ASP A 247 -23.32 -38.78 -4.08
N ASN A 248 -23.18 -39.16 -2.82
CA ASN A 248 -21.88 -39.38 -2.17
C ASN A 248 -21.79 -40.78 -1.58
N PHE A 249 -21.66 -41.80 -2.42
CA PHE A 249 -21.65 -43.19 -1.97
C PHE A 249 -20.26 -43.59 -1.45
N TYR A 250 -20.11 -43.61 -0.13
CA TYR A 250 -18.95 -44.18 0.57
C TYR A 250 -19.38 -44.97 1.81
N ASP A 251 -18.52 -45.88 2.25
CA ASP A 251 -18.65 -46.65 3.48
C ASP A 251 -17.54 -46.23 4.43
N ALA A 252 -17.89 -45.55 5.52
CA ALA A 252 -16.92 -45.04 6.51
C ALA A 252 -16.08 -46.14 7.17
N THR A 253 -16.55 -47.40 7.14
CA THR A 253 -15.82 -48.57 7.66
C THR A 253 -14.86 -49.17 6.63
N LYS A 254 -14.95 -48.78 5.35
CA LYS A 254 -14.13 -49.29 4.25
C LYS A 254 -13.38 -48.14 3.57
N PRO A 255 -12.15 -47.83 4.03
CA PRO A 255 -11.35 -46.72 3.50
C PRO A 255 -11.18 -46.70 1.97
N ALA A 256 -11.18 -47.87 1.32
CA ALA A 256 -11.08 -47.97 -0.15
C ALA A 256 -12.24 -47.31 -0.91
N THR A 257 -13.39 -47.10 -0.26
CA THR A 257 -14.56 -46.43 -0.86
C THR A 257 -14.49 -44.91 -0.74
N ILE A 258 -13.48 -44.37 -0.05
CA ILE A 258 -13.32 -42.94 0.21
C ILE A 258 -12.27 -42.37 -0.75
N LEU A 259 -12.75 -41.67 -1.78
CA LEU A 259 -11.94 -41.12 -2.86
C LEU A 259 -11.75 -39.61 -2.70
N SER A 260 -11.18 -39.18 -1.57
CA SER A 260 -11.07 -37.75 -1.18
C SER A 260 -9.90 -36.99 -1.83
N ASN A 261 -9.57 -37.30 -3.09
CA ASN A 261 -8.56 -36.59 -3.88
C ASN A 261 -9.25 -35.76 -4.98
N PRO A 262 -8.97 -34.45 -5.10
CA PRO A 262 -9.57 -33.59 -6.13
C PRO A 262 -9.32 -34.08 -7.57
N SER A 263 -8.26 -34.87 -7.81
CA SER A 263 -8.01 -35.49 -9.12
C SER A 263 -9.12 -36.44 -9.58
N ASN A 264 -9.94 -36.95 -8.67
CA ASN A 264 -11.07 -37.82 -9.00
C ASN A 264 -12.27 -37.04 -9.56
N GLY A 265 -12.22 -35.71 -9.55
CA GLY A 265 -13.29 -34.84 -10.06
C GLY A 265 -14.65 -35.21 -9.46
N ASN A 266 -15.66 -35.37 -10.31
CA ASN A 266 -17.01 -35.78 -9.88
C ASN A 266 -17.10 -37.21 -9.32
N GLY A 267 -16.08 -38.05 -9.52
CA GLY A 267 -15.98 -39.38 -8.91
C GLY A 267 -15.48 -39.36 -7.47
N SER A 268 -15.13 -38.19 -6.93
CA SER A 268 -14.72 -38.06 -5.53
C SER A 268 -15.85 -38.44 -4.58
N THR A 269 -15.49 -39.15 -3.50
CA THR A 269 -16.40 -39.59 -2.44
C THR A 269 -15.77 -39.40 -1.06
N GLY A 270 -16.61 -39.33 -0.04
CA GLY A 270 -16.18 -39.29 1.35
C GLY A 270 -16.77 -38.13 2.16
N PRO A 271 -16.49 -38.10 3.47
CA PRO A 271 -17.10 -37.13 4.38
C PRO A 271 -16.59 -35.70 4.17
N ASN A 272 -15.45 -35.51 3.51
CA ASN A 272 -14.82 -34.22 3.29
C ASN A 272 -14.87 -33.78 1.81
N LEU A 273 -15.82 -34.32 1.05
CA LEU A 273 -16.00 -33.98 -0.36
C LEU A 273 -16.18 -32.47 -0.52
N GLY A 274 -15.35 -31.80 -1.32
CA GLY A 274 -15.43 -30.35 -1.49
C GLY A 274 -14.72 -29.53 -0.42
N CYS A 275 -14.05 -30.15 0.55
CA CYS A 275 -13.27 -29.45 1.59
C CYS A 275 -11.96 -28.90 0.98
N PRO A 276 -11.79 -27.56 0.84
CA PRO A 276 -10.64 -27.01 0.14
C PRO A 276 -9.34 -27.12 0.95
N THR A 277 -8.24 -26.70 0.32
CA THR A 277 -6.94 -26.54 0.98
C THR A 277 -7.07 -25.64 2.21
N ALA A 278 -6.29 -25.93 3.26
CA ALA A 278 -6.31 -25.15 4.50
C ALA A 278 -5.95 -23.68 4.28
N ILE A 279 -6.56 -22.80 5.07
CA ILE A 279 -6.20 -21.39 5.19
C ILE A 279 -4.74 -21.28 5.60
N THR A 280 -4.01 -20.39 4.94
CA THR A 280 -2.70 -19.94 5.40
C THR A 280 -2.92 -18.66 6.20
N PRO A 281 -2.59 -18.64 7.51
CA PRO A 281 -2.67 -17.42 8.31
C PRO A 281 -1.77 -16.31 7.76
N LEU A 282 -1.93 -15.08 8.24
CA LEU A 282 -1.08 -13.96 7.83
C LEU A 282 0.39 -14.28 8.12
N THR A 283 1.18 -14.41 7.04
CA THR A 283 2.63 -14.61 7.10
C THR A 283 3.34 -13.57 6.26
N ASN A 284 4.56 -13.22 6.67
CA ASN A 284 5.46 -12.37 5.90
C ASN A 284 6.54 -13.18 5.17
N VAL A 285 6.37 -14.50 5.01
CA VAL A 285 7.34 -15.38 4.35
C VAL A 285 6.85 -15.74 2.95
N LYS A 286 7.61 -15.34 1.93
CA LYS A 286 7.25 -15.51 0.51
C LYS A 286 7.10 -16.98 0.13
N ALA A 287 8.03 -17.82 0.60
CA ALA A 287 8.09 -19.23 0.24
C ALA A 287 6.84 -20.00 0.74
N ASP A 288 6.37 -19.70 1.95
CA ASP A 288 5.18 -20.33 2.53
C ASP A 288 3.92 -20.03 1.71
N LEU A 289 3.78 -18.78 1.27
CA LEU A 289 2.67 -18.34 0.42
C LEU A 289 2.72 -19.03 -0.94
N GLN A 290 3.88 -19.07 -1.59
CA GLN A 290 4.03 -19.70 -2.90
C GLN A 290 3.78 -21.21 -2.81
N ALA A 291 4.28 -21.88 -1.77
CA ALA A 291 4.01 -23.29 -1.52
C ALA A 291 2.52 -23.56 -1.34
N ALA A 292 1.83 -22.74 -0.53
CA ALA A 292 0.41 -22.88 -0.29
C ALA A 292 -0.44 -22.61 -1.54
N VAL A 293 -0.13 -21.57 -2.32
CA VAL A 293 -0.77 -21.30 -3.63
C VAL A 293 -0.58 -22.49 -4.57
N ASN A 294 0.64 -23.01 -4.69
CA ASN A 294 0.94 -24.11 -5.61
C ASN A 294 0.26 -25.42 -5.22
N ALA A 295 0.01 -25.62 -3.93
CA ALA A 295 -0.74 -26.77 -3.40
C ALA A 295 -2.26 -26.68 -3.61
N MET A 296 -2.79 -25.55 -4.11
CA MET A 296 -4.21 -25.41 -4.37
C MET A 296 -4.66 -26.28 -5.54
N ALA A 297 -5.78 -26.97 -5.31
CA ALA A 297 -6.46 -27.78 -6.30
C ALA A 297 -7.94 -27.38 -6.35
N ALA A 298 -8.54 -27.50 -7.53
CA ALA A 298 -9.96 -27.31 -7.71
C ALA A 298 -10.72 -28.53 -7.18
N TRP A 299 -11.73 -28.28 -6.36
CA TRP A 299 -12.55 -29.30 -5.73
C TRP A 299 -13.90 -29.36 -6.42
N SER A 300 -14.10 -30.44 -7.19
CA SER A 300 -15.42 -30.77 -7.72
C SER A 300 -16.36 -31.14 -6.57
N ARG A 301 -17.64 -30.76 -6.74
CA ARG A 301 -18.73 -31.04 -5.80
C ARG A 301 -18.58 -30.25 -4.49
N GLY A 302 -19.68 -29.67 -4.00
CA GLY A 302 -19.62 -28.61 -2.98
C GLY A 302 -20.59 -27.47 -3.29
N GLY A 303 -20.39 -26.84 -4.45
CA GLY A 303 -20.96 -25.54 -4.77
C GLY A 303 -19.91 -24.43 -4.64
N THR A 304 -20.29 -23.22 -5.03
CA THR A 304 -19.43 -22.02 -4.97
C THR A 304 -20.13 -20.96 -4.11
N LEU A 305 -19.62 -20.78 -2.89
CA LEU A 305 -20.12 -19.81 -1.92
C LEU A 305 -19.03 -18.73 -1.72
N GLY A 306 -19.03 -17.69 -2.55
CA GLY A 306 -18.07 -16.59 -2.41
C GLY A 306 -18.19 -15.80 -1.10
N ASP A 307 -19.37 -15.79 -0.51
CA ASP A 307 -19.68 -15.10 0.74
C ASP A 307 -18.93 -15.70 1.95
N ILE A 308 -18.84 -17.03 2.06
CA ILE A 308 -18.01 -17.68 3.09
C ILE A 308 -16.53 -17.33 2.90
N GLY A 309 -16.05 -17.34 1.65
CA GLY A 309 -14.68 -16.95 1.33
C GLY A 309 -14.37 -15.53 1.82
N MET A 310 -15.27 -14.58 1.54
CA MET A 310 -15.11 -13.18 1.96
C MET A 310 -15.20 -13.00 3.47
N ALA A 311 -16.12 -13.69 4.14
CA ALA A 311 -16.25 -13.65 5.59
C ALA A 311 -14.98 -14.16 6.29
N TRP A 312 -14.37 -15.22 5.77
CA TRP A 312 -13.09 -15.73 6.26
C TRP A 312 -11.90 -14.86 5.86
N GLY A 313 -11.94 -14.23 4.69
CA GLY A 313 -10.98 -13.19 4.29
C GLY A 313 -10.92 -12.06 5.32
N TYR A 314 -12.08 -11.58 5.78
CA TYR A 314 -12.17 -10.59 6.85
C TYR A 314 -11.59 -11.11 8.18
N ARG A 315 -11.90 -12.36 8.56
CA ARG A 315 -11.39 -12.97 9.80
C ARG A 315 -9.88 -13.12 9.83
N VAL A 316 -9.25 -13.46 8.70
CA VAL A 316 -7.79 -13.59 8.60
C VAL A 316 -7.06 -12.26 8.80
N ILE A 317 -7.68 -11.12 8.43
CA ILE A 317 -7.13 -9.78 8.69
C ILE A 317 -7.67 -9.14 9.96
N SER A 318 -8.53 -9.83 10.70
CA SER A 318 -8.97 -9.40 12.03
C SER A 318 -7.91 -9.76 13.07
N PRO A 319 -7.68 -8.94 14.12
CA PRO A 319 -6.79 -9.30 15.22
C PRO A 319 -7.37 -10.38 16.16
N GLU A 320 -8.65 -10.72 16.01
CA GLU A 320 -9.37 -11.64 16.90
C GLU A 320 -9.15 -13.11 16.49
N SER A 321 -9.48 -14.02 17.43
CA SER A 321 -9.50 -15.47 17.15
C SER A 321 -10.45 -15.80 15.97
N PRO A 322 -10.10 -16.74 15.06
CA PRO A 322 -9.07 -17.78 15.18
C PRO A 322 -7.67 -17.43 14.71
N PHE A 323 -7.48 -16.35 13.96
CA PHE A 323 -6.19 -15.98 13.38
C PHE A 323 -5.74 -14.64 13.96
N THR A 324 -4.86 -14.68 14.95
CA THR A 324 -4.46 -13.49 15.72
C THR A 324 -3.18 -12.83 15.20
N GLU A 325 -2.74 -13.18 13.99
CA GLU A 325 -1.51 -12.67 13.39
C GLU A 325 -1.64 -11.22 12.88
N ALA A 326 -2.87 -10.75 12.69
CA ALA A 326 -3.15 -9.41 12.21
C ALA A 326 -2.93 -8.35 13.29
N GLN A 327 -2.47 -7.17 12.91
CA GLN A 327 -2.37 -6.04 13.82
C GLN A 327 -3.76 -5.52 14.23
N PRO A 328 -3.89 -4.79 15.35
CA PRO A 328 -5.16 -4.15 15.74
C PRO A 328 -5.72 -3.23 14.65
N TRP A 329 -7.05 -3.13 14.60
CA TRP A 329 -7.73 -2.15 13.76
C TRP A 329 -7.29 -0.72 14.12
N GLY A 330 -7.09 0.13 13.10
CA GLY A 330 -6.64 1.51 13.30
C GLY A 330 -5.13 1.68 13.55
N THR A 331 -4.33 0.62 13.43
CA THR A 331 -2.86 0.73 13.47
C THR A 331 -2.37 1.77 12.47
N LYS A 332 -1.59 2.76 12.96
CA LYS A 332 -1.08 3.86 12.14
C LYS A 332 -0.15 3.32 11.05
N ASN A 333 -0.27 3.85 9.83
CA ASN A 333 0.54 3.46 8.67
C ASN A 333 0.38 1.97 8.30
N LEU A 334 -0.79 1.38 8.51
CA LEU A 334 -1.11 0.03 8.08
C LEU A 334 -2.41 0.05 7.28
N THR A 335 -2.37 -0.52 6.09
CA THR A 335 -3.57 -0.80 5.29
C THR A 335 -3.91 -2.28 5.44
N LYS A 336 -5.18 -2.58 5.64
CA LYS A 336 -5.73 -3.93 5.59
C LYS A 336 -6.61 -4.06 4.36
N ALA A 337 -6.47 -5.15 3.60
CA ALA A 337 -7.22 -5.36 2.38
C ALA A 337 -7.64 -6.83 2.23
N VAL A 338 -8.80 -7.05 1.60
CA VAL A 338 -9.25 -8.36 1.15
C VAL A 338 -9.39 -8.29 -0.36
N ILE A 339 -8.81 -9.27 -1.06
CA ILE A 339 -8.99 -9.45 -2.50
C ILE A 339 -9.58 -10.81 -2.77
N MET A 340 -10.54 -10.89 -3.68
CA MET A 340 -11.16 -12.14 -4.11
C MET A 340 -10.75 -12.45 -5.55
N MET A 341 -10.31 -13.68 -5.80
CA MET A 341 -9.99 -14.19 -7.14
C MET A 341 -10.89 -15.38 -7.44
N THR A 342 -11.67 -15.28 -8.51
CA THR A 342 -12.68 -16.27 -8.94
C THR A 342 -12.82 -16.25 -10.47
N ASP A 343 -13.36 -17.32 -11.04
CA ASP A 343 -13.79 -17.37 -12.45
C ASP A 343 -15.17 -16.74 -12.69
N GLY A 344 -15.82 -16.23 -11.64
CA GLY A 344 -17.10 -15.53 -11.71
C GLY A 344 -18.33 -16.43 -11.57
N VAL A 345 -18.14 -17.74 -11.35
CA VAL A 345 -19.24 -18.68 -11.15
C VAL A 345 -19.62 -18.73 -9.67
N ASN A 346 -20.86 -18.41 -9.31
CA ASN A 346 -21.44 -18.63 -7.97
C ASN A 346 -22.67 -19.52 -8.08
N GLN A 347 -22.70 -20.65 -7.37
CA GLN A 347 -23.72 -21.68 -7.57
C GLN A 347 -23.94 -22.54 -6.32
N VAL A 348 -25.21 -22.78 -5.98
CA VAL A 348 -25.63 -23.70 -4.92
C VAL A 348 -26.37 -24.85 -5.56
N TYR A 349 -25.89 -26.08 -5.34
CA TYR A 349 -26.58 -27.27 -5.83
C TYR A 349 -27.64 -27.71 -4.81
N LYS A 350 -28.91 -27.56 -5.16
CA LYS A 350 -30.02 -28.19 -4.45
C LYS A 350 -30.28 -29.55 -5.07
N LEU A 351 -30.00 -30.64 -4.35
CA LEU A 351 -30.48 -31.96 -4.76
C LEU A 351 -32.01 -31.94 -4.74
N THR A 352 -32.66 -32.00 -5.90
CA THR A 352 -34.09 -32.30 -5.99
C THR A 352 -34.28 -33.77 -5.65
N SER A 353 -34.54 -34.10 -4.39
CA SER A 353 -34.89 -35.46 -4.00
C SER A 353 -36.33 -35.77 -4.45
N ASN A 354 -36.47 -36.63 -5.45
CA ASN A 354 -37.62 -37.55 -5.54
C ASN A 354 -37.22 -38.94 -5.01
N ALA A 355 -36.44 -38.98 -3.94
CA ALA A 355 -36.17 -40.20 -3.19
C ALA A 355 -36.09 -39.83 -1.70
N GLY A 356 -37.16 -40.17 -0.99
CA GLY A 356 -37.18 -40.24 0.47
C GLY A 356 -36.59 -41.56 0.98
#